data_AF-A0A7J9G8Q4-F1
#
_entry.id   AF-A0A7J9G8Q4-F1
#
_cell.length_a   1.000
_cell.length_b   1.000
_cell.length_c   1.000
_cell.angle_alpha   90.00
_cell.angle_beta   90.00
_cell.angle_gamma   90.00
#
_symmetry.space_group_name_H-M   'P 1'
#
loop_
_entity.id
_entity.type
_entity.pdbx_description
1 polymer ?
#
loop_
_entity_poly.entity_id
_entity_poly.type
_entity_poly.pdbx_seq_one_letter_code
_entity_poly.pdbx_strand_id
1 'polypeptide(L)'
;MFLTDIGLLWWRGRTTDKRQCEIGTWQEFQCELKGEFYPEFAKEEARAKLQGITQRGTVGEHIREFKELMLQVLDVTEKEALLAFQNRLKSWVKQEVEQLGV
;
A
#
# COMPACT_ATOMS: atom_id res chain seq x y z
N MET A 1 -15.08 15.17 -15.46
CA MET A 1 -14.97 15.04 -13.99
C MET A 1 -14.12 13.80 -13.72
N PHE A 2 -13.05 13.90 -12.92
CA PHE A 2 -12.04 12.84 -12.77
C PHE A 2 -12.33 11.82 -11.66
N LEU A 3 -13.33 12.09 -10.80
CA LEU A 3 -13.77 11.16 -9.75
C LEU A 3 -14.93 10.31 -10.27
N THR A 4 -14.90 9.00 -10.02
CA THR A 4 -15.97 8.06 -10.35
C THR A 4 -16.48 7.32 -9.11
N ASP A 5 -17.64 6.68 -9.22
CA ASP A 5 -18.24 5.82 -8.20
C ASP A 5 -18.33 6.50 -6.81
N ILE A 6 -17.70 5.89 -5.81
CA ILE A 6 -17.70 6.33 -4.42
C ILE A 6 -16.99 7.70 -4.28
N GLY A 7 -15.92 7.94 -5.04
CA GLY A 7 -15.22 9.22 -5.04
C GLY A 7 -16.10 10.38 -5.54
N LEU A 8 -16.97 10.11 -6.51
CA LEU A 8 -17.93 11.10 -7.02
C LEU A 8 -19.01 11.43 -5.98
N LEU A 9 -19.53 10.40 -5.30
CA LEU A 9 -20.55 10.57 -4.25
C LEU A 9 -20.01 11.35 -3.05
N TRP A 10 -18.81 11.01 -2.60
CA TRP A 10 -18.12 11.77 -1.55
C TRP A 10 -17.96 13.24 -1.93
N TRP A 11 -17.45 13.53 -3.12
CA TRP A 11 -17.24 14.91 -3.58
C TRP A 11 -18.55 15.71 -3.63
N ARG A 12 -19.64 15.09 -4.09
CA ARG A 12 -20.96 15.71 -4.11
C ARG A 12 -21.47 16.01 -2.69
N GLY A 13 -21.31 15.10 -1.75
CA GLY A 13 -21.66 15.33 -0.34
C GLY A 13 -20.83 16.47 0.25
N ARG A 14 -19.52 16.43 0.04
CA ARG A 14 -18.54 17.41 0.53
C ARG A 14 -18.82 18.83 0.05
N THR A 15 -19.23 19.00 -1.21
CA THR A 15 -19.52 20.32 -1.81
C THR A 15 -20.93 20.83 -1.52
N THR A 16 -21.85 19.96 -1.10
CA THR A 16 -23.24 20.35 -0.78
C THR A 16 -23.41 20.68 0.70
N ASP A 17 -22.51 20.20 1.57
CA ASP A 17 -22.56 20.45 3.00
C ASP A 17 -22.14 21.89 3.35
N LYS A 18 -23.15 22.75 3.57
CA LYS A 18 -22.97 24.16 3.95
C LYS A 18 -22.35 24.37 5.34
N ARG A 19 -22.16 23.30 6.13
CA ARG A 19 -21.50 23.36 7.44
C ARG A 19 -19.98 23.25 7.33
N GLN A 20 -19.48 22.74 6.21
CA GLN A 20 -18.05 22.56 6.00
C GLN A 20 -17.46 23.78 5.31
N CYS A 21 -16.27 24.19 5.73
CA CYS A 21 -15.54 25.27 5.08
C CYS A 21 -15.27 24.93 3.61
N GLU A 22 -15.20 25.95 2.76
CA GLU A 22 -14.82 25.77 1.36
C GLU A 22 -13.35 25.30 1.28
N ILE A 23 -13.09 24.35 0.39
CA ILE A 23 -11.73 23.92 0.04
C ILE A 23 -11.17 24.98 -0.90
N GLY A 24 -10.29 25.84 -0.39
CA GLY A 24 -9.73 26.98 -1.12
C GLY A 24 -8.47 26.65 -1.90
N THR A 25 -7.79 25.55 -1.55
CA THR A 25 -6.51 25.16 -2.13
C THR A 25 -6.49 23.70 -2.58
N TRP A 26 -5.61 23.39 -3.53
CA TRP A 26 -5.37 22.01 -3.97
C TRP A 26 -4.83 21.13 -2.83
N GLN A 27 -4.02 21.68 -1.94
CA GLN A 27 -3.48 20.98 -0.78
C GLN A 27 -4.57 20.56 0.20
N GLU A 28 -5.52 21.45 0.51
CA GLU A 28 -6.68 21.12 1.36
C GLU A 28 -7.51 20.00 0.73
N PHE A 29 -7.76 20.07 -0.58
CA PHE A 29 -8.44 18.99 -1.31
C PHE A 29 -7.71 17.65 -1.14
N GLN A 30 -6.38 17.63 -1.33
CA GLN A 30 -5.59 16.42 -1.18
C GLN A 30 -5.60 15.88 0.26
N CYS A 31 -5.56 16.75 1.27
CA CYS A 31 -5.61 16.36 2.67
C CYS A 31 -6.95 15.71 3.03
N GLU A 32 -8.06 16.29 2.61
CA GLU A 32 -9.38 15.74 2.88
C GLU A 32 -9.66 14.45 2.09
N LEU A 33 -9.26 14.41 0.82
CA LEU A 33 -9.38 13.20 0.01
C LEU A 33 -8.56 12.06 0.62
N LYS A 34 -7.36 12.35 1.14
CA LYS A 34 -6.58 11.37 1.92
C LYS A 34 -7.29 11.01 3.23
N GLY A 35 -7.83 11.97 3.98
CA GLY A 35 -8.55 11.67 5.22
C GLY A 35 -9.74 10.72 5.04
N GLU A 36 -10.48 10.86 3.93
CA GLU A 36 -11.63 10.00 3.65
C GLU A 36 -11.23 8.59 3.16
N PHE A 37 -10.26 8.51 2.26
CA PHE A 37 -9.96 7.27 1.52
C PHE A 37 -8.64 6.61 1.90
N TYR A 38 -7.78 7.30 2.63
CA TYR A 38 -6.49 6.81 3.09
C TYR A 38 -6.54 6.63 4.62
N PRO A 39 -6.61 5.39 5.12
CA PRO A 39 -6.59 5.15 6.56
C PRO A 39 -5.35 5.79 7.18
N GLU A 40 -5.53 6.48 8.32
CA GLU A 40 -4.47 7.19 9.05
C GLU A 40 -3.24 6.30 9.33
N PHE A 41 -3.46 4.99 9.48
CA PHE A 41 -2.44 3.97 9.72
C PHE A 41 -2.13 3.08 8.52
N ALA A 42 -2.54 3.44 7.30
CA ALA A 42 -2.38 2.56 6.14
C ALA A 42 -0.89 2.25 5.85
N LYS A 43 0.00 3.21 6.10
CA LYS A 43 1.45 3.00 5.94
C LYS A 43 2.00 2.05 7.00
N GLU A 44 1.58 2.24 8.24
CA GLU A 44 1.95 1.42 9.41
C GLU A 44 1.40 0.00 9.26
N GLU A 45 0.17 -0.15 8.78
CA GLU A 45 -0.46 -1.42 8.48
C GLU A 45 0.25 -2.13 7.34
N ALA A 46 0.58 -1.43 6.25
CA ALA A 46 1.38 -1.98 5.16
C ALA A 46 2.76 -2.41 5.64
N ARG A 47 3.39 -1.66 6.55
CA ARG A 47 4.67 -2.02 7.17
C ARG A 47 4.55 -3.27 8.06
N ALA A 48 3.50 -3.36 8.88
CA ALA A 48 3.23 -4.54 9.71
C ALA A 48 2.98 -5.78 8.83
N LYS A 49 2.19 -5.64 7.76
CA LYS A 49 1.97 -6.70 6.76
C LYS A 49 3.26 -7.09 6.07
N LEU A 50 4.12 -6.14 5.70
CA LEU A 50 5.42 -6.41 5.09
C LEU A 50 6.35 -7.19 6.03
N GLN A 51 6.34 -6.88 7.33
CA GLN A 51 7.13 -7.61 8.34
C GLN A 51 6.63 -9.06 8.56
N GLY A 52 5.32 -9.27 8.44
CA GLY A 52 4.64 -10.55 8.64
C GLY A 52 4.34 -11.36 7.37
N ILE A 53 4.66 -10.84 6.18
CA ILE A 53 4.33 -11.49 4.92
C ILE A 53 5.01 -12.87 4.87
N THR A 54 4.26 -13.88 4.46
CA THR A 54 4.76 -15.26 4.31
C THR A 54 4.17 -15.83 3.04
N GLN A 55 4.96 -16.56 2.24
CA GLN A 55 4.45 -17.19 1.03
C GLN A 55 3.38 -18.24 1.37
N ARG A 56 2.10 -17.92 1.13
CA ARG A 56 0.97 -18.85 1.31
C ARG A 56 0.69 -19.66 0.05
N GLY A 57 0.69 -19.01 -1.11
CA GLY A 57 0.43 -19.62 -2.42
C GLY A 57 1.68 -19.77 -3.30
N THR A 58 1.53 -19.44 -4.57
CA THR A 58 2.61 -19.47 -5.57
C THR A 58 3.64 -18.37 -5.30
N VAL A 59 4.83 -18.52 -5.85
CA VAL A 59 5.88 -17.49 -5.78
C VAL A 59 5.41 -16.20 -6.49
N GLY A 60 4.67 -16.32 -7.59
CA GLY A 60 4.13 -15.16 -8.33
C GLY A 60 3.14 -14.33 -7.51
N GLU A 61 2.23 -14.98 -6.78
CA GLU A 61 1.30 -14.29 -5.87
C GLU A 61 2.04 -13.60 -4.73
N HIS A 62 3.05 -14.25 -4.18
CA HIS A 62 3.89 -13.67 -3.13
C HIS A 62 4.67 -12.44 -3.62
N ILE A 63 5.25 -12.50 -4.82
CA ILE A 63 5.94 -11.36 -5.44
C ILE A 63 4.96 -10.20 -5.67
N ARG A 64 3.73 -10.49 -6.13
CA ARG A 64 2.71 -9.46 -6.34
C ARG A 64 2.35 -8.75 -5.04
N GLU A 65 2.00 -9.52 -4.00
CA GLU A 65 1.64 -8.99 -2.69
C GLU A 65 2.80 -8.20 -2.05
N PHE A 66 4.02 -8.72 -2.18
CA PHE A 66 5.22 -8.03 -1.71
C PHE A 66 5.44 -6.68 -2.41
N LYS A 67 5.28 -6.62 -3.74
CA LYS A 67 5.40 -5.36 -4.51
C LYS A 67 4.31 -4.35 -4.14
N GLU A 68 3.07 -4.81 -3.95
CA GLU A 68 1.97 -3.94 -3.53
C GLU A 68 2.22 -3.32 -2.16
N LEU A 69 2.76 -4.08 -1.20
CA LEU A 69 3.12 -3.56 0.12
C LEU A 69 4.31 -2.60 0.06
N MET A 70 5.33 -2.90 -0.75
CA MET A 70 6.47 -2.00 -0.97
C MET A 70 6.03 -0.62 -1.48
N LEU A 71 5.07 -0.57 -2.42
CA LEU A 71 4.53 0.67 -2.96
C LEU A 71 3.73 1.48 -1.93
N GLN A 72 3.17 0.84 -0.91
CA GLN A 72 2.44 1.52 0.17
C GLN A 72 3.38 2.07 1.25
N VAL A 73 4.55 1.46 1.45
CA VAL A 73 5.47 1.86 2.52
C VAL A 73 6.50 2.92 2.08
N LEU A 74 6.77 3.06 0.76
CA LEU A 74 7.61 4.06 0.05
C LEU A 74 9.05 4.34 0.57
N ASP A 75 9.35 4.08 1.84
CA ASP A 75 10.62 4.36 2.53
C ASP A 75 11.40 3.07 2.89
N VAL A 76 11.10 1.94 2.24
CA VAL A 76 11.85 0.70 2.47
C VAL A 76 13.08 0.68 1.56
N THR A 77 14.27 0.57 2.15
CA THR A 77 15.49 0.45 1.35
C THR A 77 15.51 -0.89 0.60
N GLU A 78 16.16 -0.92 -0.57
CA GLU A 78 16.27 -2.14 -1.38
C GLU A 78 16.86 -3.32 -0.59
N LYS A 79 17.79 -3.04 0.33
CA LYS A 79 18.38 -4.02 1.26
C LYS A 79 17.37 -4.61 2.24
N GLU A 80 16.54 -3.76 2.85
CA GLU A 80 15.50 -4.21 3.80
C GLU A 80 14.41 -5.00 3.08
N ALA A 81 14.05 -4.58 1.87
CA ALA A 81 13.11 -5.30 1.01
C ALA A 81 13.64 -6.70 0.66
N LEU A 82 14.90 -6.80 0.25
CA LEU A 82 15.52 -8.07 -0.14
C LEU A 82 15.66 -9.03 1.05
N LEU A 83 16.03 -8.52 2.23
CA LEU A 83 16.04 -9.30 3.47
C LEU A 83 14.64 -9.78 3.88
N ALA A 84 13.62 -8.92 3.78
CA ALA A 84 12.25 -9.31 4.08
C ALA A 84 11.74 -10.39 3.11
N PHE A 85 12.06 -10.25 1.82
CA PHE A 85 11.71 -11.23 0.79
C PHE A 85 12.40 -12.58 1.05
N GLN A 86 13.72 -12.61 1.15
CA GLN A 86 14.50 -13.84 1.33
C GLN A 86 14.17 -14.57 2.63
N ASN A 87 13.91 -13.84 3.72
CA ASN A 87 13.60 -14.46 5.01
C ASN A 87 12.23 -15.15 5.04
N ARG A 88 11.34 -14.85 4.10
CA ARG A 88 9.92 -15.25 4.13
C ARG A 88 9.47 -16.16 2.98
N LEU A 89 10.40 -16.51 2.08
CA LEU A 89 10.23 -17.62 1.13
C LEU A 89 10.10 -18.96 1.87
N LYS A 90 9.35 -19.90 1.30
CA LYS A 90 9.31 -21.29 1.82
C LYS A 90 10.71 -21.90 1.78
N SER A 91 11.00 -22.77 2.75
CA SER A 91 12.33 -23.40 2.90
C SER A 91 12.85 -24.04 1.63
N TRP A 92 12.00 -24.75 0.88
CA TRP A 92 12.37 -25.37 -0.40
C TRP A 92 12.67 -24.36 -1.51
N VAL A 93 11.99 -23.20 -1.52
CA VAL A 93 12.28 -22.12 -2.50
C VAL A 93 13.61 -21.46 -2.18
N LYS A 94 13.94 -21.29 -0.89
CA LYS A 94 15.26 -20.78 -0.49
C LYS A 94 16.38 -21.71 -0.96
N GLN A 95 16.21 -23.02 -0.78
CA GLN A 95 17.16 -24.02 -1.25
C GLN A 95 17.34 -23.98 -2.77
N GLU A 96 16.25 -23.80 -3.52
CA GLU A 96 16.32 -23.70 -4.98
C GLU A 96 17.06 -22.42 -5.43
N VAL A 97 16.79 -21.28 -4.77
CA VAL A 97 17.45 -19.99 -5.05
C VAL A 97 18.94 -20.05 -4.70
N GLU A 98 19.30 -20.69 -3.58
CA GLU A 98 20.70 -20.91 -3.18
C GLU A 98 21.44 -21.85 -4.15
N GLN A 99 20.77 -22.86 -4.70
CA GLN A 99 21.36 -23.78 -5.70
C GLN A 99 21.55 -23.13 -7.07
N LEU A 100 20.66 -22.21 -7.46
CA LEU A 100 20.71 -21.54 -8.76
C LEU A 100 21.63 -20.32 -8.80
N GLY A 101 22.20 -19.89 -7.66
CA GLY A 101 23.30 -18.94 -7.59
C GLY A 101 23.07 -17.63 -8.35
N VAL A 102 22.04 -16.87 -7.94
CA VAL A 102 21.91 -15.44 -8.31
C VAL A 102 22.56 -14.57 -7.25
#